data_AF-A0A9P5P600-F1
#
_entry.id   AF-A0A9P5P600-F1
#
_cell.length_a   1.000
_cell.length_b   1.000
_cell.length_c   1.000
_cell.angle_alpha   90.00
_cell.angle_beta   90.00
_cell.angle_gamma   90.00
#
_symmetry.space_group_name_H-M   'P 1'
#
loop_
_entity.id
_entity.type
_entity.pdbx_description
1 polymer ?
#
loop_
_entity_poly.entity_id
_entity_poly.type
_entity_poly.pdbx_seq_one_letter_code
_entity_poly.pdbx_strand_id
1 'polypeptide(L)'
;MGFRHISQDLKERAIWLLDHEYSIEDVAYLLGVTERSIYRWLENKDTHGSVVAPDNHARGHPPILSTEMVHDLISLAEEAPEMYVEEIRDWLAVA
;
A
#
# COMPACT_ATOMS: atom_id res chain seq x y z
N MET A 1 -17.74 -10.57 2.52
CA MET A 1 -18.14 -9.15 2.30
C MET A 1 -17.41 -8.65 1.08
N GLY A 2 -18.10 -8.01 0.12
CA GLY A 2 -17.43 -7.39 -1.03
C GLY A 2 -16.53 -6.22 -0.61
N PHE A 3 -15.68 -5.74 -1.52
CA PHE A 3 -14.84 -4.57 -1.29
C PHE A 3 -15.72 -3.33 -1.12
N ARG A 4 -16.09 -2.99 0.12
CA ARG A 4 -16.79 -1.76 0.49
C ARG A 4 -15.79 -0.80 1.09
N HIS A 5 -15.74 0.42 0.57
CA HIS A 5 -15.01 1.50 1.21
C HIS A 5 -15.74 1.92 2.49
N ILE A 6 -15.04 1.89 3.62
CA ILE A 6 -15.52 2.39 4.91
C ILE A 6 -14.75 3.66 5.22
N SER A 7 -15.48 4.75 5.44
CA SER A 7 -14.90 6.06 5.69
C SER A 7 -14.14 6.09 7.03
N GLN A 8 -13.15 6.98 7.14
CA GLN A 8 -12.27 7.04 8.32
C GLN A 8 -13.04 7.41 9.59
N ASP A 9 -13.97 8.36 9.51
CA ASP A 9 -14.84 8.79 10.60
C ASP A 9 -15.65 7.63 11.21
N LEU A 10 -16.12 6.70 10.38
CA LEU A 10 -16.87 5.53 10.85
C LEU A 10 -15.95 4.56 11.62
N LYS A 11 -14.71 4.39 11.16
CA LYS A 11 -13.71 3.57 11.87
C LYS A 11 -13.35 4.20 13.21
N GLU A 12 -13.10 5.51 13.23
CA GLU A 12 -12.81 6.26 14.46
C GLU A 12 -13.98 6.19 15.44
N ARG A 13 -15.22 6.30 14.96
CA ARG A 13 -16.42 6.11 15.77
C ARG A 13 -16.52 4.71 16.36
N ALA A 14 -16.15 3.67 15.60
CA ALA A 14 -16.12 2.31 16.09
C ALA A 14 -15.16 2.18 17.28
N ILE A 15 -13.95 2.73 17.16
CA ILE A 15 -12.99 2.70 18.27
C ILE A 15 -13.47 3.52 19.47
N TRP A 16 -14.04 4.70 19.22
CA TRP A 16 -14.60 5.53 20.29
C TRP A 16 -15.68 4.77 21.09
N LEU A 17 -16.56 4.01 20.42
CA LEU A 17 -17.56 3.18 21.10
C LEU A 17 -16.91 2.09 21.96
N LEU A 18 -15.86 1.43 21.48
CA LEU A 18 -15.14 0.45 22.29
C LEU A 18 -14.48 1.08 23.53
N ASP A 19 -13.91 2.29 23.37
CA ASP A 19 -13.34 3.07 24.48
C ASP A 19 -14.41 3.48 25.52
N HIS A 20 -15.70 3.38 25.16
CA HIS A 20 -16.86 3.63 26.03
C HIS A 20 -17.58 2.34 26.44
N GLU A 21 -16.84 1.22 26.49
CA GLU A 21 -17.28 -0.08 27.02
C GLU A 21 -18.40 -0.78 26.22
N TYR A 22 -18.66 -0.35 24.98
CA TYR A 22 -19.54 -1.11 24.09
C TYR A 22 -18.85 -2.38 23.59
N SER A 23 -19.63 -3.46 23.44
CA SER A 23 -19.09 -4.73 22.95
C SER A 23 -18.74 -4.66 21.46
N ILE A 24 -17.74 -5.43 21.03
CA ILE A 24 -17.35 -5.50 19.61
C ILE A 24 -18.51 -6.01 18.74
N GLU A 25 -19.30 -6.95 19.25
CA GLU A 25 -20.48 -7.49 18.56
C GLU A 25 -21.54 -6.41 18.31
N ASP A 26 -21.88 -5.63 19.35
CA ASP A 26 -22.86 -4.54 19.24
C ASP A 26 -22.38 -3.45 18.29
N VAL A 27 -21.11 -3.07 18.37
CA VAL A 27 -20.52 -2.06 17.48
C VAL A 27 -20.50 -2.54 16.03
N ALA A 28 -20.14 -3.81 15.79
CA ALA A 28 -20.16 -4.43 14.47
C ALA A 28 -21.58 -4.41 13.88
N TYR A 29 -22.57 -4.83 14.67
CA TYR A 29 -23.98 -4.82 14.29
C TYR A 29 -24.48 -3.40 13.97
N LEU A 30 -24.26 -2.45 14.89
CA LEU A 30 -24.72 -1.07 14.77
C LEU A 30 -24.15 -0.37 13.52
N LEU A 31 -22.88 -0.60 13.23
CA LEU A 31 -22.18 0.05 12.12
C LEU A 31 -22.29 -0.71 10.80
N GLY A 32 -22.90 -1.90 10.80
CA GLY A 32 -23.05 -2.75 9.61
C GLY A 32 -21.71 -3.23 9.05
N VAL A 33 -20.77 -3.58 9.94
CA VAL A 33 -19.43 -4.06 9.60
C VAL A 33 -19.16 -5.39 10.31
N THR A 34 -18.16 -6.13 9.85
CA THR A 34 -17.75 -7.37 10.55
C THR A 34 -16.85 -7.04 11.74
N GLU A 35 -16.91 -7.83 12.80
CA GLU A 35 -15.95 -7.76 13.92
C GLU A 35 -14.48 -7.79 13.45
N ARG A 36 -14.17 -8.62 12.44
CA ARG A 36 -12.82 -8.68 11.82
C ARG A 36 -12.33 -7.31 11.31
N SER A 37 -13.24 -6.47 10.82
CA SER A 37 -12.86 -5.12 10.37
C SER A 37 -12.50 -4.24 11.55
N ILE A 38 -13.23 -4.35 12.66
CA ILE A 38 -12.96 -3.63 13.91
C ILE A 38 -11.62 -4.06 14.50
N TYR A 39 -11.34 -5.37 14.60
CA TYR A 39 -10.03 -5.86 15.05
C TYR A 39 -8.88 -5.31 14.22
N ARG A 40 -9.03 -5.26 12.89
CA ARG A 40 -8.01 -4.66 12.01
C ARG A 40 -7.82 -3.16 12.28
N TRP A 41 -8.89 -2.42 12.60
CA TRP A 41 -8.76 -1.00 12.92
C TRP A 41 -8.09 -0.75 14.27
N LEU A 42 -8.36 -1.61 15.27
CA LEU A 42 -7.64 -1.60 16.54
C LEU A 42 -6.14 -1.87 16.31
N GLU A 43 -5.81 -2.93 15.58
CA GLU A 43 -4.43 -3.27 15.23
C GLU A 43 -3.73 -2.11 14.49
N ASN A 44 -4.40 -1.47 13.54
CA ASN A 44 -3.87 -0.29 12.86
C ASN A 44 -3.63 0.86 13.83
N LYS A 45 -4.57 1.14 14.74
CA LYS A 45 -4.44 2.21 15.74
C LYS A 45 -3.27 1.94 16.69
N ASP A 46 -3.11 0.70 17.14
CA ASP A 46 -2.03 0.28 18.04
C ASP A 46 -0.66 0.34 17.34
N THR A 47 -0.60 -0.07 16.07
CA THR A 47 0.65 -0.16 15.30
C THR A 47 1.07 1.18 14.69
N HIS A 48 0.11 1.99 14.24
CA HIS A 48 0.36 3.18 13.41
C HIS A 48 -0.21 4.48 13.99
N GLY A 49 -0.91 4.44 15.13
CA GLY A 49 -1.59 5.60 15.70
C GLY A 49 -2.82 6.07 14.93
N SER A 50 -3.25 5.33 13.90
CA SER A 50 -4.38 5.66 13.02
C SER A 50 -5.19 4.42 12.69
N VAL A 51 -6.51 4.54 12.58
CA VAL A 51 -7.39 3.45 12.11
C VAL A 51 -7.18 3.11 10.62
N VAL A 52 -6.45 3.98 9.90
CA VAL A 52 -6.04 3.79 8.52
C VAL A 52 -4.55 3.44 8.52
N ALA A 53 -4.23 2.25 8.02
CA ALA A 53 -2.83 1.89 7.79
C ALA A 53 -2.19 2.84 6.79
N PRO A 54 -0.90 3.20 6.97
CA PRO A 54 -0.19 4.02 6.00
C PRO A 54 -0.13 3.30 4.65
N ASP A 55 -0.07 4.10 3.58
CA ASP A 55 0.15 3.56 2.26
C ASP A 55 1.46 2.79 2.24
N ASN A 56 1.41 1.52 1.81
CA ASN A 56 2.64 0.79 1.53
C ASN A 56 3.29 1.46 0.31
N HIS A 57 4.42 2.14 0.49
CA HIS A 57 5.16 2.76 -0.62
C HIS A 57 5.79 1.72 -1.55
N ALA A 58 6.04 0.50 -1.05
CA ALA A 58 6.48 -0.63 -1.86
C ALA A 58 5.27 -1.34 -2.51
N ARG A 59 4.50 -0.62 -3.34
CA ARG A 59 3.49 -1.27 -4.20
C ARG A 59 4.17 -1.72 -5.49
N GLY A 60 3.93 -2.97 -5.85
CA GLY A 60 4.45 -3.56 -7.09
C GLY A 60 5.66 -4.47 -6.86
N HIS A 61 6.02 -5.19 -7.91
CA HIS A 61 7.21 -6.01 -7.91
C HIS A 61 8.45 -5.09 -7.91
N PRO A 62 9.43 -5.28 -7.01
CA PRO A 62 10.67 -4.52 -7.05
C PRO A 62 11.29 -4.56 -8.45
N PRO A 63 11.72 -3.43 -9.02
CA PRO A 63 12.37 -3.43 -10.32
C PRO A 63 13.65 -4.28 -10.26
N ILE A 64 13.90 -5.06 -11.32
CA ILE A 64 15.13 -5.86 -11.47
C ILE A 64 16.34 -4.94 -11.70
N LEU A 65 16.10 -3.78 -12.31
CA LEU A 65 17.11 -2.77 -12.59
C LEU A 65 17.25 -1.84 -11.39
N SER A 66 18.49 -1.53 -11.02
CA SER A 66 18.79 -0.50 -10.03
C SER A 66 18.48 0.90 -10.58
N THR A 67 18.37 1.89 -9.69
CA THR A 67 18.19 3.29 -10.09
C THR A 67 19.31 3.78 -11.00
N GLU A 68 20.55 3.35 -10.74
CA GLU A 68 21.73 3.69 -11.56
C GLU A 68 21.60 3.10 -12.97
N MET A 69 21.25 1.82 -13.08
CA MET A 69 21.02 1.16 -14.37
C MET A 69 19.90 1.84 -15.17
N VAL A 70 18.84 2.30 -14.50
CA VAL A 70 17.77 3.06 -15.16
C VAL A 70 18.27 4.41 -15.67
N HIS A 71 19.11 5.11 -14.91
CA HIS A 71 19.67 6.39 -15.34
C HIS A 71 20.60 6.23 -16.54
N ASP A 72 21.44 5.19 -16.52
CA ASP A 72 22.33 4.87 -17.63
C ASP A 72 21.55 4.51 -18.90
N LEU A 73 20.48 3.72 -18.76
CA LEU A 73 19.59 3.38 -19.87
C LEU A 73 18.87 4.59 -20.47
N ILE A 74 18.45 5.54 -19.63
CA ILE A 74 17.85 6.80 -20.10
C ILE A 74 18.87 7.59 -20.90
N SER A 75 20.09 7.76 -20.38
CA SER A 75 21.17 8.48 -21.05
C SER A 75 21.52 7.83 -22.39
N LEU A 76 21.63 6.50 -22.43
CA LEU A 76 21.92 5.74 -23.65
C LEU A 76 20.83 5.91 -24.72
N ALA A 77 19.56 5.89 -24.30
CA ALA A 77 18.43 6.09 -25.21
C ALA A 77 18.35 7.51 -25.77
N GLU A 78 18.85 8.51 -25.04
CA GLU A 78 18.97 9.89 -25.51
C GLU A 78 20.15 10.10 -26.46
N GLU A 79 21.29 9.46 -26.18
CA GLU A 79 22.52 9.57 -26.98
C GLU A 79 22.46 8.77 -28.29
N ALA A 80 21.78 7.62 -28.30
CA ALA A 80 21.67 6.71 -29.43
C ALA A 80 20.24 6.17 -29.60
N PRO A 81 19.27 7.00 -30.03
CA PRO A 81 17.86 6.63 -30.13
C PRO A 81 17.56 5.54 -31.17
N GLU A 82 18.48 5.28 -32.10
CA GLU A 82 18.40 4.22 -33.09
C GLU A 82 18.82 2.85 -32.56
N MET A 83 19.40 2.78 -31.36
CA MET A 83 19.93 1.55 -30.78
C MET A 83 18.80 0.54 -30.51
N TYR A 84 19.03 -0.71 -30.92
CA TYR A 84 18.07 -1.78 -30.70
C TYR A 84 18.14 -2.31 -29.26
N VAL A 85 17.04 -2.89 -28.79
CA VAL A 85 16.93 -3.43 -27.43
C VAL A 85 17.95 -4.54 -27.18
N GLU A 86 18.28 -5.32 -28.21
CA GLU A 86 19.31 -6.36 -28.16
C GLU A 86 20.70 -5.76 -27.88
N GLU A 87 21.04 -4.63 -28.51
CA GLU A 87 22.31 -3.93 -28.32
C GLU A 87 22.39 -3.31 -26.92
N ILE A 88 21.28 -2.75 -26.43
CA ILE A 88 21.16 -2.25 -25.05
C ILE A 88 21.37 -3.39 -24.04
N ARG A 89 20.86 -4.59 -24.33
CA ARG A 89 21.06 -5.77 -23.47
C ARG A 89 22.52 -6.22 -23.45
N ASP A 90 23.19 -6.21 -24.60
CA ASP A 90 24.60 -6.56 -24.69
C ASP A 90 25.46 -5.54 -23.94
N TRP A 91 25.12 -4.25 -24.02
CA TRP A 91 25.76 -3.18 -23.24
C TRP A 91 25.59 -3.40 -21.73
N LEU A 92 24.37 -3.68 -21.27
CA LEU A 92 24.07 -3.99 -19.86
C LEU A 92 24.77 -5.25 -19.33
N ALA A 93 25.15 -6.19 -20.21
CA ALA A 93 25.83 -7.41 -19.80
C ALA A 93 27.34 -7.23 -19.57
N VAL A 94 27.91 -6.11 -20.03
CA VAL A 94 29.35 -5.79 -19.94
C VAL A 94 29.63 -4.74 -18.84
N ALA A 95 28.63 -3.94 -18.47
CA ALA A 95 28.68 -2.96 -17.38
C ALA A 95 28.62 -3.64 -15.99
#